data_AF-A0A520VC22-F1
#
_entry.id   AF-A0A520VC22-F1
#
_cell.length_a   1.000
_cell.length_b   1.000
_cell.length_c   1.000
_cell.angle_alpha   90.00
_cell.angle_beta   90.00
_cell.angle_gamma   90.00
#
_symmetry.space_group_name_H-M   'P 1'
#
loop_
_entity.id
_entity.type
_entity.pdbx_description
1 polymer ?
#
loop_
_entity_poly.entity_id
_entity_poly.type
_entity_poly.pdbx_seq_one_letter_code
_entity_poly.pdbx_strand_id
1 'polypeptide(L)'
;MKNILLIAIAFCSISATVYAQNPHQKLREERGKKYEKIKTLKIAHISNELNLTTEEAEKFWPIYNEHERSMMKIRRELRSKSKFRPDSTEKLSDDEANKLIENILSMKTAELTFQKELISNLRDVIPPIKILKLEHAERTFKEMLIKELRDRRPEKRK
;
A
#
# COMPACT_ATOMS: atom_id res chain seq x y z
N MET A 1 8.50 -20.39 -62.34
CA MET A 1 7.96 -20.91 -61.06
C MET A 1 9.10 -21.34 -60.12
N LYS A 2 9.95 -20.41 -59.68
CA LYS A 2 11.03 -20.70 -58.71
C LYS A 2 11.20 -19.63 -57.62
N ASN A 3 10.46 -18.52 -57.73
CA ASN A 3 10.55 -17.39 -56.79
C ASN A 3 9.31 -17.23 -55.91
N ILE A 4 8.30 -18.10 -56.04
CA ILE A 4 7.09 -18.08 -55.20
C ILE A 4 7.27 -19.00 -53.97
N LEU A 5 8.22 -19.94 -54.02
CA LEU A 5 8.45 -20.90 -52.93
C LEU A 5 9.26 -20.32 -51.75
N LEU A 6 9.89 -19.15 -51.91
CA LEU A 6 10.71 -18.52 -50.86
C LEU A 6 9.95 -17.50 -49.99
N ILE A 7 8.71 -17.14 -50.35
CA ILE A 7 7.90 -16.17 -49.59
C ILE A 7 7.00 -16.86 -48.55
N ALA A 8 6.77 -18.16 -48.67
CA ALA A 8 5.93 -18.92 -47.74
C ALA A 8 6.61 -19.28 -46.41
N ILE A 9 7.94 -19.17 -46.30
CA ILE A 9 8.68 -19.55 -45.08
C ILE A 9 8.88 -18.37 -44.12
N ALA A 10 8.71 -17.13 -44.58
CA ALA A 10 8.89 -15.93 -43.75
C ALA A 10 7.64 -15.53 -42.93
N PHE A 11 6.49 -16.19 -43.13
CA PHE A 11 5.23 -15.78 -42.47
C PHE A 11 4.80 -16.68 -41.29
N CYS A 12 5.53 -17.77 -41.01
CA CYS A 12 5.16 -18.71 -39.93
C CYS A 12 5.95 -18.55 -38.63
N SER A 13 6.91 -17.62 -38.53
CA SER A 13 7.75 -17.47 -37.33
C SER A 13 7.32 -16.36 -36.36
N ILE A 14 6.27 -15.59 -36.65
CA ILE A 14 5.80 -14.51 -35.76
C ILE A 14 4.65 -14.97 -34.83
N SER A 15 4.03 -16.12 -35.09
CA SER A 15 2.81 -16.53 -34.37
C SER A 15 3.05 -17.14 -32.97
N ALA A 16 4.28 -17.28 -32.49
CA ALA A 16 4.56 -17.97 -31.22
C ALA A 16 4.66 -17.05 -29.97
N THR A 17 4.62 -15.71 -30.11
CA THR A 17 4.70 -14.80 -28.94
C THR A 17 3.35 -14.31 -28.42
N VAL A 18 2.24 -14.65 -29.07
CA VAL A 18 0.91 -14.06 -28.78
C VAL A 18 0.10 -14.83 -27.75
N TYR A 19 0.47 -16.06 -27.37
CA TYR A 19 -0.31 -16.89 -26.43
C TYR A 19 0.48 -17.30 -25.19
N ALA A 20 0.90 -16.33 -24.38
CA ALA A 20 1.30 -16.59 -22.99
C ALA A 20 1.24 -15.34 -22.10
N GLN A 21 0.15 -14.56 -22.15
CA GLN A 21 -0.11 -13.58 -21.09
C GLN A 21 -0.56 -14.33 -19.83
N ASN A 22 0.41 -14.67 -18.97
CA ASN A 22 0.15 -15.33 -17.70
C ASN A 22 -0.83 -14.46 -16.86
N PRO A 23 -2.04 -14.93 -16.55
CA PRO A 23 -3.05 -14.14 -15.82
C PRO A 23 -2.53 -13.57 -14.50
N HIS A 24 -1.59 -14.29 -13.85
CA HIS A 24 -0.91 -13.82 -12.64
C HIS A 24 -0.04 -12.59 -12.86
N GLN A 25 0.61 -12.46 -14.01
CA GLN A 25 1.45 -11.31 -14.35
C GLN A 25 0.58 -10.06 -14.56
N LYS A 26 -0.53 -10.19 -15.30
CA LYS A 26 -1.49 -9.09 -15.52
C LYS A 26 -2.10 -8.61 -14.19
N LEU A 27 -2.53 -9.53 -13.32
CA LEU A 27 -3.05 -9.18 -11.99
C LEU A 27 -2.00 -8.48 -11.11
N ARG A 28 -0.73 -8.92 -11.16
CA ARG A 28 0.36 -8.28 -10.43
C ARG A 28 0.62 -6.87 -10.93
N GLU A 29 0.62 -6.68 -12.25
CA GLU A 29 0.79 -5.38 -12.88
C GLU A 29 -0.35 -4.41 -12.52
N GLU A 30 -1.62 -4.87 -12.59
CA GLU A 30 -2.78 -4.06 -12.19
C GLU A 30 -2.73 -3.67 -10.71
N ARG A 31 -2.31 -4.58 -9.83
CA ARG A 31 -2.09 -4.27 -8.40
C ARG A 31 -0.98 -3.23 -8.21
N GLY A 32 0.11 -3.35 -8.97
CA GLY A 32 1.20 -2.38 -8.99
C GLY A 32 0.72 -0.98 -9.42
N LYS A 33 -0.02 -0.89 -10.53
CA LYS A 33 -0.60 0.38 -11.01
C LYS A 33 -1.53 1.03 -9.99
N LYS A 34 -2.36 0.23 -9.31
CA LYS A 34 -3.24 0.72 -8.24
C LYS A 34 -2.44 1.24 -7.03
N TYR A 35 -1.38 0.52 -6.64
CA TYR A 35 -0.50 0.94 -5.55
C TYR A 35 0.19 2.27 -5.87
N GLU A 36 0.79 2.41 -7.06
CA GLU A 36 1.42 3.67 -7.47
C GLU A 36 0.42 4.82 -7.52
N LYS A 37 -0.80 4.60 -8.03
CA LYS A 37 -1.84 5.63 -8.01
C LYS A 37 -2.17 6.10 -6.59
N ILE A 38 -2.31 5.18 -5.63
CA ILE A 38 -2.56 5.54 -4.23
C ILE A 38 -1.38 6.31 -3.64
N LYS A 39 -0.15 5.88 -3.94
CA LYS A 39 1.07 6.56 -3.47
C LYS A 39 1.15 7.98 -4.01
N THR A 40 0.91 8.21 -5.30
CA THR A 40 0.89 9.54 -5.90
C THR A 40 -0.18 10.43 -5.25
N LEU A 41 -1.39 9.91 -5.04
CA LEU A 41 -2.46 10.65 -4.36
C LEU A 41 -2.07 11.02 -2.94
N LYS A 42 -1.41 10.10 -2.21
CA LYS A 42 -0.93 10.36 -0.85
C LYS A 42 0.12 11.47 -0.82
N ILE A 43 1.09 11.42 -1.75
CA ILE A 43 2.11 12.45 -1.88
C ILE A 43 1.47 13.81 -2.14
N ALA A 44 0.56 13.89 -3.11
CA ALA A 44 -0.13 15.14 -3.43
C ALA A 44 -0.94 15.67 -2.22
N HIS A 45 -1.66 14.81 -1.52
CA HIS A 45 -2.44 15.17 -0.33
C HIS A 45 -1.55 15.75 0.76
N ILE A 46 -0.45 15.06 1.11
CA ILE A 46 0.48 15.51 2.15
C ILE A 46 1.18 16.81 1.73
N SER A 47 1.65 16.92 0.49
CA SER A 47 2.27 18.15 -0.01
C SER A 47 1.35 19.37 0.15
N ASN A 48 0.07 19.20 -0.21
CA ASN A 48 -0.94 20.27 -0.12
C ASN A 48 -1.22 20.67 1.33
N GLU A 49 -1.37 19.70 2.23
CA GLU A 49 -1.74 19.96 3.63
C GLU A 49 -0.60 20.58 4.45
N LEU A 50 0.64 20.13 4.24
CA LEU A 50 1.77 20.56 5.07
C LEU A 50 2.35 21.91 4.64
N ASN A 51 2.22 22.28 3.36
CA ASN A 51 2.83 23.48 2.78
C ASN A 51 4.31 23.61 3.16
N LEU A 52 5.08 22.56 2.82
CA LEU A 52 6.52 22.50 3.08
C LEU A 52 7.26 23.50 2.18
N THR A 53 8.29 24.15 2.71
CA THR A 53 9.28 24.83 1.85
C THR A 53 10.10 23.80 1.09
N THR A 54 10.85 24.23 0.08
CA THR A 54 11.73 23.35 -0.68
C THR A 54 12.73 22.63 0.25
N GLU A 55 13.37 23.38 1.17
CA GLU A 55 14.39 22.87 2.09
C GLU A 55 13.79 21.88 3.11
N GLU A 56 12.58 22.16 3.59
CA GLU A 56 11.86 21.23 4.46
C GLU A 56 11.46 19.96 3.72
N ALA A 57 10.95 20.08 2.49
CA ALA A 57 10.51 18.95 1.68
C ALA A 57 11.67 18.00 1.35
N GLU A 58 12.83 18.54 1.00
CA GLU A 58 14.06 17.77 0.74
C GLU A 58 14.47 16.90 1.92
N LYS A 59 14.28 17.39 3.15
CA LYS A 59 14.60 16.64 4.38
C LYS A 59 13.45 15.73 4.83
N PHE A 60 12.21 16.17 4.64
CA PHE A 60 10.99 15.49 5.06
C PHE A 60 10.78 14.17 4.31
N TRP A 61 10.82 14.22 2.97
CA TRP A 61 10.41 13.08 2.14
C TRP A 61 11.26 11.82 2.35
N PRO A 62 12.60 11.90 2.50
CA PRO A 62 13.42 10.71 2.80
C PRO A 62 12.99 10.01 4.10
N ILE A 63 12.76 10.78 5.17
CA ILE A 63 12.34 10.27 6.49
C ILE A 63 10.95 9.63 6.38
N TYR A 64 10.01 10.36 5.78
CA TYR A 64 8.63 9.91 5.62
C TYR A 64 8.53 8.63 4.79
N ASN A 65 9.26 8.58 3.67
CA ASN A 65 9.24 7.43 2.76
C ASN A 65 9.87 6.18 3.39
N GLU A 66 10.89 6.33 4.24
CA GLU A 66 11.47 5.19 4.96
C GLU A 66 10.50 4.66 6.02
N HIS A 67 9.86 5.55 6.78
CA HIS A 67 8.81 5.15 7.72
C HIS A 67 7.67 4.40 7.02
N GLU A 68 7.18 4.91 5.88
CA GLU A 68 6.12 4.25 5.10
C GLU A 68 6.51 2.84 4.63
N ARG A 69 7.76 2.65 4.18
CA ARG A 69 8.27 1.33 3.78
C ARG A 69 8.29 0.36 4.95
N SER A 70 8.84 0.79 6.08
CA SER A 70 8.96 -0.01 7.30
C SER A 70 7.58 -0.39 7.85
N MET A 71 6.68 0.58 7.94
CA MET A 71 5.30 0.38 8.37
C MET A 71 4.55 -0.59 7.45
N MET A 72 4.75 -0.49 6.12
CA MET A 72 4.12 -1.40 5.17
C MET A 72 4.60 -2.86 5.35
N LYS A 73 5.89 -3.07 5.60
CA LYS A 73 6.47 -4.40 5.84
C LYS A 73 5.85 -5.05 7.06
N ILE A 74 5.74 -4.30 8.15
CA ILE A 74 5.22 -4.78 9.44
C ILE A 74 3.73 -5.04 9.36
N ARG A 75 2.95 -4.12 8.77
CA ARG A 75 1.52 -4.36 8.54
C ARG A 75 1.27 -5.61 7.68
N ARG A 76 2.14 -5.90 6.72
CA ARG A 76 2.03 -7.12 5.91
C ARG A 76 2.30 -8.37 6.75
N GLU A 77 3.37 -8.35 7.54
CA GLU A 77 3.71 -9.45 8.44
C GLU A 77 2.60 -9.71 9.47
N LEU A 78 2.10 -8.65 10.10
CA LEU A 78 1.06 -8.74 11.13
C LEU A 78 -0.28 -9.19 10.55
N ARG A 79 -0.68 -8.72 9.35
CA ARG A 79 -1.86 -9.27 8.65
C ARG A 79 -1.74 -10.76 8.34
N SER A 80 -0.52 -11.24 8.06
CA SER A 80 -0.30 -12.65 7.79
C SER A 80 -0.46 -13.52 9.05
N LYS A 81 -0.10 -12.98 10.22
CA LYS A 81 -0.23 -13.62 11.53
C LYS A 81 -1.64 -13.50 12.14
N SER A 82 -2.29 -12.35 11.95
CA SER A 82 -3.61 -12.00 12.48
C SER A 82 -4.73 -12.35 11.49
N LYS A 83 -4.76 -13.56 10.91
CA LYS A 83 -5.88 -14.02 10.05
C LYS A 83 -7.22 -14.20 10.81
N PHE A 84 -7.45 -13.38 11.84
CA PHE A 84 -8.67 -13.33 12.58
C PHE A 84 -9.81 -12.82 11.71
N ARG A 85 -10.90 -13.56 11.70
CA ARG A 85 -12.18 -13.14 11.15
C ARG A 85 -13.12 -12.95 12.34
N PRO A 86 -13.85 -11.83 12.43
CA PRO A 86 -14.81 -11.62 13.51
C PRO A 86 -15.80 -12.79 13.66
N ASP A 87 -16.19 -13.40 12.54
CA ASP A 87 -17.13 -14.53 12.49
C ASP A 87 -16.54 -15.87 12.98
N SER A 88 -15.25 -15.92 13.38
CA SER A 88 -14.59 -17.14 13.86
C SER A 88 -14.37 -17.17 15.38
N THR A 89 -14.85 -16.18 16.13
CA THR A 89 -14.67 -16.09 17.59
C THR A 89 -15.32 -17.25 18.33
N GLU A 90 -16.46 -17.75 17.86
CA GLU A 90 -17.20 -18.85 18.50
C GLU A 90 -16.47 -20.22 18.44
N LYS A 91 -15.37 -20.32 17.70
CA LYS A 91 -14.61 -21.57 17.51
C LYS A 91 -13.19 -21.54 18.07
N LEU A 92 -12.79 -20.44 18.73
CA LEU A 92 -11.44 -20.31 19.29
C LEU A 92 -11.38 -20.97 20.67
N SER A 93 -10.29 -21.69 20.94
CA SER A 93 -9.94 -22.02 22.32
C SER A 93 -9.39 -20.79 23.05
N ASP A 94 -9.40 -20.82 24.38
CA ASP A 94 -8.83 -19.74 25.20
C ASP A 94 -7.35 -19.48 24.86
N ASP A 95 -6.57 -20.53 24.58
CA ASP A 95 -5.17 -20.42 24.18
C ASP A 95 -5.00 -19.72 22.83
N GLU A 96 -5.88 -20.01 21.86
CA GLU A 96 -5.86 -19.35 20.55
C GLU A 96 -6.31 -17.89 20.65
N ALA A 97 -7.32 -17.62 21.47
CA ALA A 97 -7.79 -16.27 21.76
C ALA A 97 -6.69 -15.43 22.43
N ASN A 98 -6.00 -15.97 23.44
CA ASN A 98 -4.88 -15.30 24.11
C ASN A 98 -3.73 -15.00 23.13
N LYS A 99 -3.33 -15.97 22.29
CA LYS A 99 -2.31 -15.73 21.24
C LYS A 99 -2.72 -14.62 20.28
N LEU A 100 -3.99 -14.54 19.91
CA LEU A 100 -4.48 -13.49 19.03
C LEU A 100 -4.45 -12.12 19.73
N ILE A 101 -4.86 -12.06 21.00
CA ILE A 101 -4.79 -10.84 21.81
C ILE A 101 -3.34 -10.34 21.87
N GLU A 102 -2.39 -11.21 22.19
CA GLU A 102 -0.96 -10.86 22.23
C GLU A 102 -0.46 -10.36 20.87
N ASN A 103 -0.86 -10.97 19.76
CA ASN A 103 -0.52 -10.49 18.41
C ASN A 103 -1.09 -9.10 18.13
N ILE A 104 -2.33 -8.81 18.56
CA ILE A 104 -2.96 -7.49 18.42
C ILE A 104 -2.21 -6.45 19.25
N LEU A 105 -1.87 -6.76 20.50
CA LEU A 105 -1.13 -5.86 21.38
C LEU A 105 0.27 -5.58 20.84
N SER A 106 1.00 -6.62 20.43
CA SER A 106 2.31 -6.50 19.79
C SER A 106 2.25 -5.60 18.54
N MET A 107 1.22 -5.77 17.70
CA MET A 107 0.99 -4.91 16.54
C MET A 107 0.81 -3.44 16.92
N LYS A 108 -0.06 -3.15 17.88
CA LYS A 108 -0.33 -1.77 18.32
C LYS A 108 0.93 -1.12 18.91
N THR A 109 1.69 -1.87 19.70
CA THR A 109 2.96 -1.42 20.27
C THR A 109 3.97 -1.10 19.17
N ALA A 110 4.11 -1.98 18.18
CA ALA A 110 5.00 -1.73 17.05
C ALA A 110 4.59 -0.47 16.29
N GLU A 111 3.31 -0.32 15.91
CA GLU A 111 2.83 0.88 15.21
C GLU A 111 3.13 2.17 15.99
N LEU A 112 2.90 2.17 17.31
CA LEU A 112 3.18 3.32 18.15
C LEU A 112 4.68 3.65 18.24
N THR A 113 5.54 2.64 18.31
CA THR A 113 7.00 2.84 18.32
C THR A 113 7.47 3.52 17.03
N PHE A 114 7.02 3.05 15.86
CA PHE A 114 7.38 3.70 14.58
C PHE A 114 6.83 5.12 14.47
N GLN A 115 5.63 5.37 14.99
CA GLN A 115 5.07 6.72 15.03
C GLN A 115 5.94 7.66 15.90
N LYS A 116 6.40 7.18 17.06
CA LYS A 116 7.34 7.95 17.92
C LYS A 116 8.65 8.25 17.18
N GLU A 117 9.22 7.26 16.50
CA GLU A 117 10.44 7.42 15.71
C GLU A 117 10.25 8.44 14.58
N LEU A 118 9.15 8.34 13.82
CA LEU A 118 8.82 9.32 12.78
C LEU A 118 8.74 10.73 13.34
N ILE A 119 7.95 10.93 14.40
CA ILE A 119 7.77 12.25 15.02
C ILE A 119 9.11 12.77 15.54
N SER A 120 9.93 11.91 16.17
CA SER A 120 11.26 12.29 16.65
C SER A 120 12.14 12.80 15.50
N ASN A 121 12.25 12.02 14.43
CA ASN A 121 13.07 12.37 13.28
C ASN A 121 12.57 13.62 12.54
N LEU A 122 11.25 13.83 12.51
CA LEU A 122 10.65 14.99 11.87
C LEU A 122 10.81 16.29 12.66
N ARG A 123 10.89 16.23 14.00
CA ARG A 123 11.06 17.43 14.85
C ARG A 123 12.36 18.18 14.55
N ASP A 124 13.38 17.48 14.07
CA ASP A 124 14.68 18.07 13.73
C ASP A 124 14.68 18.77 12.37
N VAL A 125 13.67 18.53 11.52
CA VAL A 125 13.66 18.99 10.13
C VAL A 125 12.46 19.84 9.74
N ILE A 126 11.35 19.74 10.47
CA ILE A 126 10.13 20.53 10.22
C ILE A 126 9.50 21.04 11.53
N PRO A 127 8.79 22.19 11.51
CA PRO A 127 8.12 22.73 12.69
C PRO A 127 7.08 21.77 13.29
N PRO A 128 6.89 21.74 14.62
CA PRO A 128 5.91 20.89 15.29
C PRO A 128 4.46 21.05 14.77
N ILE A 129 4.09 22.27 14.37
CA ILE A 129 2.77 22.54 13.76
C ILE A 129 2.57 21.74 12.47
N LYS A 130 3.61 21.59 11.64
CA LYS A 130 3.54 20.80 10.39
C LYS A 130 3.48 19.30 10.68
N ILE A 131 4.07 18.84 11.78
CA ILE A 131 3.92 17.45 12.25
C ILE A 131 2.47 17.18 12.67
N LEU A 132 1.81 18.11 13.38
CA LEU A 132 0.39 17.96 13.71
C LEU A 132 -0.49 17.97 12.45
N LYS A 133 -0.15 18.79 11.46
CA LYS A 133 -0.82 18.76 10.15
C LYS A 133 -0.61 17.42 9.43
N LEU A 134 0.57 16.81 9.53
CA LEU A 134 0.82 15.48 9.00
C LEU A 134 -0.11 14.43 9.62
N GLU A 135 -0.23 14.40 10.94
CA GLU A 135 -1.14 13.49 11.64
C GLU A 135 -2.59 13.64 11.14
N HIS A 136 -3.04 14.88 10.93
CA HIS A 136 -4.36 15.15 10.35
C HIS A 136 -4.46 14.71 8.88
N ALA A 137 -3.45 15.00 8.06
CA ALA A 137 -3.40 14.67 6.65
C ALA A 137 -3.41 13.15 6.42
N GLU A 138 -2.69 12.37 7.23
CA GLU A 138 -2.70 10.92 7.15
C GLU A 138 -4.05 10.32 7.50
N ARG A 139 -4.69 10.83 8.57
CA ARG A 139 -6.02 10.40 8.99
C ARG A 139 -7.07 10.69 7.92
N THR A 140 -7.11 11.92 7.42
CA THR A 140 -8.07 12.33 6.37
C THR A 140 -7.84 11.56 5.07
N PHE A 141 -6.58 11.33 4.67
CA PHE A 141 -6.28 10.51 3.51
C PHE A 141 -6.79 9.06 3.66
N LYS A 142 -6.62 8.46 4.85
CA LYS A 142 -7.15 7.12 5.14
C LYS A 142 -8.68 7.09 5.06
N GLU A 143 -9.36 8.09 5.62
CA GLU A 143 -10.81 8.23 5.55
C GLU A 143 -11.29 8.37 4.09
N MET A 144 -10.62 9.21 3.29
CA MET A 144 -10.90 9.36 1.86
C MET A 144 -10.75 8.04 1.10
N LEU A 145 -9.69 7.27 1.35
CA LEU A 145 -9.50 5.96 0.72
C LEU A 145 -10.59 4.97 1.10
N ILE A 146 -11.01 4.94 2.37
CA ILE A 146 -12.09 4.06 2.84
C ILE A 146 -13.40 4.42 2.15
N LYS A 147 -13.71 5.72 2.06
CA LYS A 147 -14.90 6.23 1.38
C LYS A 147 -14.90 5.82 -0.10
N GLU A 148 -13.80 6.07 -0.81
CA GLU A 148 -13.65 5.70 -2.22
C GLU A 148 -13.80 4.19 -2.44
N LEU A 149 -13.26 3.36 -1.54
CA LEU A 149 -13.42 1.90 -1.62
C LEU A 149 -14.86 1.45 -1.37
N ARG A 150 -15.60 2.16 -0.52
CA ARG A 150 -17.03 1.90 -0.26
C ARG A 150 -17.87 2.29 -1.47
N ASP A 151 -17.65 3.47 -2.02
CA ASP A 151 -18.45 4.01 -3.13
C ASP A 151 -18.22 3.22 -4.44
N ARG A 152 -17.03 2.61 -4.61
CA ARG A 152 -16.73 1.69 -5.71
C ARG A 152 -17.31 0.29 -5.57
N ARG A 153 -17.79 -0.11 -4.39
CA ARG A 153 -18.52 -1.39 -4.28
C ARG A 153 -19.92 -1.13 -4.85
N PRO A 154 -20.29 -1.73 -5.99
CA PRO A 154 -21.69 -1.67 -6.41
C PRO A 154 -22.52 -2.21 -5.24
N GLU A 155 -23.60 -1.51 -4.88
CA GLU A 155 -24.55 -1.94 -3.85
C GLU A 155 -24.95 -3.39 -4.14
N LYS A 156 -24.27 -4.35 -3.50
CA LYS A 156 -24.74 -5.71 -3.47
C LYS A 156 -25.88 -5.75 -2.46
N ARG A 157 -27.07 -5.45 -2.99
CA ARG A 157 -28.40 -5.91 -2.56
C ARG A 157 -28.77 -5.63 -1.10
N LYS A 158 -29.72 -4.70 -0.92
CA LYS A 158 -30.74 -4.82 0.12
C LYS A 158 -31.50 -6.14 -0.06
#